data_AF-A0A645JFJ3-F1
#
_entry.id   AF-A0A645JFJ3-F1
#
_cell.length_a   1.000
_cell.length_b   1.000
_cell.length_c   1.000
_cell.angle_alpha   90.00
_cell.angle_beta   90.00
_cell.angle_gamma   90.00
#
_symmetry.space_group_name_H-M   'P 1'
#
loop_
_entity.id
_entity.type
_entity.pdbx_description
1 polymer ?
#
loop_
_entity_poly.entity_id
_entity_poly.type
_entity_poly.pdbx_seq_one_letter_code
_entity_poly.pdbx_strand_id
1 'polypeptide(L)' 'MKTLSVVGTLAMFLVGGGIVVHGISPLHHAIEHFAQQQSTLISLMLPTLLNLVLGFIIGGIVVLLVKAVARLRGVSH' A
#
# COMPACT_ATOMS: atom_id res chain seq x y z
N MET A 1 20.88 11.89 1.48
CA MET A 1 20.53 10.67 2.24
C MET A 1 19.02 10.55 2.52
N LYS A 2 18.35 11.55 3.13
CA LYS A 2 16.94 11.45 3.55
C LYS A 2 15.94 11.20 2.42
N THR A 3 16.09 11.85 1.27
CA THR A 3 15.16 11.74 0.14
C THR A 3 15.10 10.31 -0.43
N LEU A 4 16.25 9.67 -0.62
CA LEU A 4 16.32 8.28 -1.08
C LEU A 4 15.68 7.29 -0.10
N SER A 5 15.80 7.54 1.21
CA SER A 5 15.17 6.70 2.24
C SER A 5 13.64 6.83 2.23
N VAL A 6 13.10 8.04 2.03
CA VAL A 6 11.65 8.25 1.90
C VAL A 6 11.12 7.59 0.62
N VAL A 7 11.79 7.77 -0.52
CA VAL A 7 11.40 7.13 -1.78
C VAL A 7 11.47 5.61 -1.67
N GLY A 8 12.51 5.06 -1.04
CA GLY A 8 12.63 3.61 -0.80
C GLY A 8 11.50 3.08 0.09
N THR A 9 11.08 3.84 1.11
CA THR A 9 9.96 3.47 1.98
C THR A 9 8.64 3.47 1.21
N LEU A 10 8.38 4.50 0.41
CA LEU A 10 7.19 4.57 -0.44
C LEU A 10 7.17 3.43 -1.47
N ALA A 11 8.30 3.09 -2.07
CA ALA A 11 8.41 1.98 -3.01
C ALA A 11 8.08 0.63 -2.35
N MET A 12 8.54 0.40 -1.11
CA MET A 12 8.22 -0.83 -0.36
C MET A 12 6.72 -0.94 -0.04
N PHE A 13 6.07 0.17 0.35
CA PHE A 13 4.62 0.19 0.57
C PHE A 13 3.83 0.01 -0.73
N LEU A 14 4.30 0.57 -1.85
CA LEU A 14 3.69 0.37 -3.17
C LEU A 14 3.71 -1.10 -3.59
N VAL A 15 4.87 -1.77 -3.46
CA VAL A 15 5.03 -3.18 -3.82
C VAL A 15 4.18 -4.07 -2.91
N GLY A 16 4.22 -3.85 -1.59
CA GLY A 16 3.38 -4.58 -0.63
C GLY A 16 1.88 -4.36 -0.85
N GLY A 17 1.48 -3.11 -1.11
CA GLY A 17 0.10 -2.75 -1.44
C GLY A 17 -0.41 -3.42 -2.70
N GLY A 18 0.42 -3.45 -3.75
CA GLY A 18 0.12 -4.17 -4.99
C GLY A 18 -0.18 -5.65 -4.74
N ILE A 19 0.63 -6.33 -3.91
CA ILE A 19 0.42 -7.75 -3.57
C ILE A 19 -0.93 -7.95 -2.87
N VAL A 20 -1.27 -7.10 -1.89
CA VAL A 20 -2.51 -7.23 -1.12
C VAL A 20 -3.75 -6.95 -1.98
N VAL A 21 -3.72 -5.89 -2.79
CA VAL A 21 -4.86 -5.52 -3.66
C VAL A 21 -5.09 -6.58 -4.74
N HIS A 22 -4.04 -7.14 -5.35
CA HIS A 22 -4.19 -8.23 -6.32
C HIS A 22 -4.66 -9.54 -5.66
N GLY A 23 -4.28 -9.79 -4.41
CA GLY A 23 -4.76 -10.94 -3.64
C GLY A 23 -6.25 -10.87 -3.26
N ILE A 24 -6.88 -9.69 -3.37
CA ILE A 24 -8.29 -9.46 -3.03
C ILE A 24 -9.03 -9.03 -4.30
N SER A 25 -9.50 -9.99 -5.11
CA SER A 25 -10.18 -9.73 -6.40
C SER A 25 -11.30 -8.66 -6.37
N PRO A 26 -12.14 -8.55 -5.32
CA PRO A 26 -13.14 -7.48 -5.25
C PRO A 26 -12.55 -6.06 -5.20
N LEU A 27 -11.39 -5.87 -4.57
CA LEU A 27 -10.72 -4.57 -4.49
C LEU A 27 -10.17 -4.14 -5.85
N HIS A 28 -9.60 -5.09 -6.59
CA HIS A 28 -9.08 -4.83 -7.93
C HIS A 28 -10.19 -4.39 -8.89
N HIS A 29 -11.33 -5.08 -8.88
CA HIS A 29 -12.48 -4.74 -9.74
C HIS A 29 -13.11 -3.40 -9.37
N ALA A 30 -13.19 -3.04 -8.08
CA ALA A 30 -13.69 -1.73 -7.66
C ALA A 30 -12.78 -0.58 -8.15
N ILE A 31 -11.46 -0.79 -8.14
CA ILE A 31 -10.48 0.18 -8.62
C ILE A 31 -10.54 0.30 -10.16
N GLU A 32 -10.62 -0.82 -10.88
CA GLU A 32 -10.76 -0.82 -12.35
C GLU A 32 -12.05 -0.15 -12.80
N HIS A 33 -13.18 -0.42 -12.14
CA HIS A 33 -14.48 0.15 -12.51
C HIS A 33 -14.52 1.68 -12.31
N PHE A 34 -13.77 2.18 -11.33
CA PHE A 34 -13.61 3.62 -11.10
C PHE A 34 -12.66 4.24 -12.13
N ALA A 35 -11.54 3.57 -12.42
CA ALA A 35 -10.53 4.03 -13.38
C ALA A 35 -11.03 4.07 -14.83
N GLN A 36 -11.93 3.16 -15.22
CA GLN A 36 -12.54 3.15 -16.56
C GLN A 36 -13.44 4.36 -16.85
N GLN A 37 -13.86 5.11 -15.82
CA GLN A 37 -14.62 6.36 -16.00
C GLN A 37 -13.73 7.59 -16.22
N GLN A 38 -12.40 7.45 -16.17
CA GLN A 38 -11.46 8.56 -16.38
C GLN A 38 -10.69 8.46 -17.70
N SER A 39 -10.05 9.57 -18.08
CA SER A 39 -9.16 9.67 -19.23
C SER A 39 -8.02 8.64 -19.18
N THR A 40 -7.58 8.13 -20.33
CA THR A 40 -6.56 7.09 -20.50
C THR A 40 -5.25 7.33 -19.72
N LEU A 41 -4.85 8.58 -19.53
CA LEU A 41 -3.67 8.92 -18.72
C LEU A 41 -3.92 8.73 -17.22
N ILE A 42 -5.13 9.07 -16.76
CA ILE A 42 -5.54 8.90 -15.36
C ILE A 42 -5.75 7.42 -15.07
N SER A 43 -6.32 6.64 -16.00
CA SER A 43 -6.54 5.21 -15.78
C SER A 43 -5.26 4.39 -15.60
N LEU A 44 -4.10 4.88 -16.05
CA LEU A 44 -2.79 4.26 -15.84
C LEU A 44 -2.15 4.64 -14.49
N MET A 45 -2.37 5.87 -14.03
CA MET A 45 -1.77 6.41 -12.80
C MET A 45 -2.65 6.19 -11.55
N LEU A 46 -3.97 6.13 -11.74
CA LEU A 46 -4.93 5.98 -10.64
C LEU A 46 -4.78 4.64 -9.91
N PRO A 47 -4.61 3.48 -10.60
CA PRO A 47 -4.45 2.20 -9.91
C PRO A 47 -3.15 2.15 -9.09
N THR A 48 -2.05 2.69 -9.63
CA THR A 48 -0.76 2.74 -8.92
C THR A 48 -0.83 3.64 -7.69
N LEU A 49 -1.47 4.80 -7.80
CA LEU A 49 -1.64 5.71 -6.67
C LEU A 49 -2.59 5.14 -5.60
N LEU A 50 -3.68 4.50 -6.00
CA LEU A 50 -4.59 3.81 -5.08
C LEU A 50 -3.90 2.64 -4.38
N ASN A 51 -3.14 1.82 -5.11
CA ASN A 51 -2.34 0.74 -4.54
C ASN A 51 -1.29 1.27 -3.55
N LEU A 52 -0.67 2.43 -3.82
CA LEU A 52 0.25 3.09 -2.89
C LEU A 52 -0.47 3.46 -1.59
N VAL A 53 -1.63 4.14 -1.69
CA VAL A 53 -2.39 4.62 -0.52
C VAL A 53 -2.92 3.45 0.30
N LEU A 54 -3.53 2.47 -0.35
CA LEU A 54 -4.03 1.25 0.29
C LEU A 54 -2.87 0.46 0.93
N GLY A 55 -1.77 0.28 0.20
CA GLY A 55 -0.56 -0.39 0.70
C GLY A 55 0.04 0.33 1.90
N PHE A 56 0.07 1.66 1.88
CA PHE A 56 0.55 2.46 2.99
C PHE A 56 -0.34 2.33 4.23
N ILE A 57 -1.67 2.37 4.07
CA ILE A 57 -2.61 2.19 5.18
C ILE A 57 -2.49 0.78 5.76
N ILE A 58 -2.55 -0.25 4.92
CA ILE A 58 -2.49 -1.65 5.35
C ILE A 58 -1.14 -1.95 5.99
N GLY A 59 -0.04 -1.59 5.32
CA GLY A 59 1.30 -1.80 5.86
C GLY A 59 1.54 -1.02 7.15
N GLY A 60 1.01 0.19 7.27
CA GLY A 60 1.03 0.97 8.51
C GLY A 60 0.30 0.25 9.66
N ILE A 61 -0.90 -0.27 9.40
CA ILE A 61 -1.66 -1.06 10.37
C ILE A 61 -0.89 -2.32 10.78
N VAL A 62 -0.32 -3.05 9.83
CA VAL A 62 0.48 -4.26 10.11
C VAL A 62 1.69 -3.93 10.97
N VAL A 63 2.44 -2.87 10.65
CA VAL A 63 3.60 -2.44 11.45
C VAL A 63 3.17 -2.03 12.87
N LEU A 64 2.04 -1.33 13.01
CA LEU A 64 1.50 -0.97 14.33
C LEU A 64 1.11 -2.21 15.14
N LEU A 65 0.43 -3.19 14.53
CA LEU A 65 0.06 -4.45 15.18
C LEU A 65 1.29 -5.27 15.58
N VAL A 66 2.27 -5.41 14.69
CA VAL A 66 3.52 -6.12 14.99
C VAL A 66 4.27 -5.43 16.12
N LYS A 67 4.34 -4.09 16.13
CA LYS A 67 4.94 -3.34 17.24
C LYS A 67 4.17 -3.51 18.56
N ALA A 68 2.85 -3.49 18.53
CA ALA A 68 2.02 -3.72 19.70
C ALA A 68 2.25 -5.13 20.27
N VAL A 69 2.25 -6.15 19.42
CA VAL A 69 2.52 -7.54 19.82
C VAL A 69 3.95 -7.72 20.32
N ALA A 70 4.95 -7.13 19.65
CA ALA A 70 6.35 -7.19 20.09
C ALA A 70 6.54 -6.58 21.49
N ARG A 71 5.88 -5.45 21.74
CA ARG A 71 5.86 -4.78 23.05
C ARG A 71 5.21 -5.65 24.12
N LEU A 72 4.11 -6.33 23.83
CA LEU A 72 3.44 -7.24 24.75
C LEU A 72 4.27 -8.51 25.03
N ARG A 73 5.04 -8.98 24.04
CA ARG A 73 5.93 -10.15 24.16
C ARG A 73 7.27 -9.83 24.86
N GLY A 74 7.50 -8.59 25.27
CA GLY A 74 8.74 -8.17 25.92
C GLY A 74 9.97 -8.18 25.00
N VAL A 75 9.76 -8.25 23.68
CA VAL A 75 10.86 -8.15 22.69
C VAL A 75 11.12 -6.68 22.45
N SER A 76 11.87 -6.06 23.36
CA SER A 76 12.42 -4.71 23.17
C SER A 76 13.64 -4.81 22.25
N HIS A 77 13.45 -4.42 20.99
CA HIS A 77 14.53 -4.01 20.11
C HIS A 77 14.82 -2.52 20.30
#